data_AF-A0A443DZE6-F1
#
_entry.id   AF-A0A443DZE6-F1
#
_cell.length_a   1.000
_cell.length_b   1.000
_cell.length_c   1.000
_cell.angle_alpha   90.00
_cell.angle_beta   90.00
_cell.angle_gamma   90.00
#
_symmetry.space_group_name_H-M   'P 1'
#
loop_
_entity.id
_entity.type
_entity.pdbx_description
1 polymer ?
#
loop_
_entity_poly.entity_id
_entity_poly.type
_entity_poly.pdbx_seq_one_letter_code
_entity_poly.pdbx_strand_id
1 'polypeptide(L)'
;MIDERLTFHTFVSSDKRNNALNVLESGDRQRGDIVIFDEKIIFSDDRPDTEHPLSSIIVIEFKQPGRNKYAGHENPVLQATKVVNAIRAGKYLHRGRAIPIAAADIAAQIFVIADLTPKLRQVLTDFNATMTPDKQGYYGYHANHRVYYEVMDYGKMLSDAKKRNRIFFDKLNLVDNR
;
A
#
# COMPACT_ATOMS: atom_id res chain seq x y z
N MET A 1 2.32 -1.09 12.86
CA MET A 1 1.18 -0.85 11.97
C MET A 1 1.51 0.32 11.04
N ILE A 2 1.37 0.15 9.72
CA ILE A 2 1.70 1.19 8.71
C ILE A 2 0.61 2.26 8.64
N ASP A 3 -0.66 1.82 8.65
CA ASP A 3 -1.86 2.65 8.64
C ASP A 3 -2.94 1.94 9.47
N GLU A 4 -3.71 2.69 10.27
CA GLU A 4 -4.76 2.17 11.14
C GLU A 4 -5.93 1.53 10.39
N ARG A 5 -6.18 1.96 9.15
CA ARG A 5 -7.12 1.30 8.24
C ARG A 5 -6.58 -0.04 7.75
N LEU A 6 -5.46 -0.56 8.26
CA LEU A 6 -5.05 -1.95 8.04
C LEU A 6 -5.44 -2.87 9.20
N THR A 7 -5.85 -2.32 10.35
CA THR A 7 -6.05 -3.08 11.60
C THR A 7 -7.15 -4.12 11.50
N PHE A 8 -8.23 -3.80 10.79
CA PHE A 8 -9.44 -4.61 10.78
C PHE A 8 -9.52 -5.59 9.59
N HIS A 9 -8.44 -5.78 8.81
CA HIS A 9 -8.55 -6.35 7.46
C HIS A 9 -8.05 -7.79 7.34
N THR A 10 -8.68 -8.54 6.44
CA THR A 10 -8.20 -9.85 5.98
C THR A 10 -7.05 -9.65 4.98
N PHE A 11 -5.88 -10.18 5.31
CA PHE A 11 -4.61 -9.97 4.62
C PHE A 11 -4.57 -10.66 3.23
N VAL A 12 -4.21 -9.92 2.18
CA VAL A 12 -3.82 -10.49 0.87
C VAL A 12 -2.31 -10.34 0.69
N SER A 13 -1.57 -11.38 1.06
CA SER A 13 -0.10 -11.38 1.08
C SER A 13 0.53 -11.46 -0.31
N SER A 14 1.54 -10.63 -0.56
CA SER A 14 2.58 -10.95 -1.55
C SER A 14 3.86 -11.39 -0.87
N ASP A 15 4.28 -12.63 -1.09
CA ASP A 15 5.64 -13.05 -0.74
C ASP A 15 6.37 -13.69 -1.94
N LYS A 16 7.69 -13.56 -1.88
CA LYS A 16 8.67 -13.80 -2.94
C LYS A 16 8.59 -15.20 -3.52
N ARG A 17 8.79 -15.26 -4.84
CA ARG A 17 8.71 -16.42 -5.73
C ARG A 17 7.30 -17.00 -5.85
N ASN A 18 6.58 -16.42 -6.82
CA ASN A 18 5.49 -17.03 -7.59
C ASN A 18 4.06 -17.12 -7.00
N ASN A 19 3.78 -16.87 -5.72
CA ASN A 19 2.45 -17.25 -5.18
C ASN A 19 1.64 -16.15 -4.47
N ALA A 20 2.07 -14.88 -4.53
CA ALA A 20 1.30 -13.71 -4.08
C ALA A 20 -0.09 -13.55 -4.73
N LEU A 21 -0.22 -14.06 -5.96
CA LEU A 21 -1.44 -13.99 -6.79
C LEU A 21 -2.42 -15.14 -6.49
N ASN A 22 -2.20 -15.98 -5.48
CA ASN A 22 -3.09 -17.13 -5.22
C ASN A 22 -4.49 -16.75 -4.72
N VAL A 23 -4.72 -15.48 -4.35
CA VAL A 23 -6.05 -14.95 -3.98
C VAL A 23 -6.67 -14.10 -5.09
N LEU A 24 -5.82 -13.51 -5.93
CA LEU A 24 -6.21 -12.62 -7.02
C LEU A 24 -5.57 -13.09 -8.33
N GLU A 25 -6.38 -13.69 -9.20
CA GLU A 25 -5.91 -14.20 -10.47
C GLU A 25 -5.76 -13.03 -11.46
N SER A 26 -4.60 -12.92 -12.10
CA SER A 26 -4.42 -12.04 -13.25
C SER A 26 -3.42 -12.65 -14.24
N GLY A 27 -3.67 -12.45 -15.54
CA GLY A 27 -2.77 -12.90 -16.61
C GLY A 27 -1.51 -12.03 -16.77
N ASP A 28 -1.42 -10.93 -16.01
CA ASP A 28 -0.36 -9.95 -16.11
C ASP A 28 0.65 -10.20 -14.98
N ARG A 29 1.90 -10.55 -15.32
CA ARG A 29 2.98 -10.77 -14.34
C ARG A 29 3.48 -9.43 -13.78
N GLN A 30 2.59 -8.62 -13.20
CA GLN A 30 3.00 -7.44 -12.46
C GLN A 30 3.74 -7.87 -11.20
N ARG A 31 5.06 -7.73 -11.24
CA ARG A 31 5.96 -7.96 -10.11
C ARG A 31 5.98 -6.70 -9.25
N GLY A 32 5.22 -6.73 -8.17
CA GLY A 32 5.24 -5.76 -7.06
C GLY A 32 4.82 -6.50 -5.80
N ASP A 33 5.30 -6.04 -4.64
CA ASP A 33 4.94 -6.64 -3.35
C ASP A 33 3.58 -6.10 -2.90
N ILE A 34 2.54 -6.44 -3.65
CA ILE A 34 1.24 -5.75 -3.61
C ILE A 34 0.34 -6.34 -2.54
N VAL A 35 -0.22 -5.46 -1.73
CA VAL A 35 -1.30 -5.75 -0.79
C VAL A 35 -2.44 -4.80 -1.10
N ILE A 36 -3.66 -5.30 -1.36
CA ILE A 36 -4.85 -4.54 -1.78
C ILE A 36 -5.90 -4.59 -0.67
N PHE A 37 -6.48 -3.45 -0.28
CA PHE A 37 -7.45 -3.35 0.81
C PHE A 37 -8.66 -2.45 0.52
N ASP A 38 -9.80 -2.79 1.14
CA ASP A 38 -11.06 -2.01 1.19
C ASP A 38 -11.60 -1.89 2.63
N GLU A 39 -11.94 -0.67 3.01
CA GLU A 39 -12.37 -0.24 4.34
C GLU A 39 -13.76 -0.78 4.76
N LYS A 40 -14.60 -1.21 3.79
CA LYS A 40 -15.99 -1.59 4.06
C LYS A 40 -16.25 -3.07 4.35
N ILE A 41 -15.26 -3.95 4.25
CA ILE A 41 -15.41 -5.38 4.59
C ILE A 41 -15.77 -5.57 6.09
N ILE A 42 -15.56 -4.54 6.93
CA ILE A 42 -15.66 -4.65 8.40
C ILE A 42 -16.97 -4.07 8.97
N PHE A 43 -17.68 -3.20 8.24
CA PHE A 43 -18.86 -2.50 8.78
C PHE A 43 -20.20 -3.11 8.35
N SER A 44 -20.20 -4.14 7.51
CA SER A 44 -21.42 -4.87 7.13
C SER A 44 -21.58 -6.11 8.00
N ASP A 45 -22.26 -5.93 9.14
CA ASP A 45 -22.78 -7.01 9.99
C ASP A 45 -23.96 -7.76 9.34
N ASP A 46 -24.10 -7.71 8.01
CA ASP A 46 -25.25 -8.24 7.30
C ASP A 46 -24.82 -8.97 6.02
N ARG A 47 -24.82 -10.30 6.14
CA ARG A 47 -24.89 -11.34 5.09
C ARG A 47 -23.56 -11.71 4.41
N PRO A 48 -23.11 -12.99 4.55
CA PRO A 48 -21.97 -13.55 3.83
C PRO A 48 -22.14 -13.63 2.29
N ASP A 49 -23.32 -13.27 1.79
CA ASP A 49 -23.77 -13.56 0.42
C ASP A 49 -23.81 -12.30 -0.46
N THR A 50 -23.55 -11.12 0.10
CA THR A 50 -23.52 -9.84 -0.62
C THR A 50 -22.09 -9.42 -0.90
N GLU A 51 -21.64 -9.61 -2.15
CA GLU A 51 -20.37 -9.05 -2.62
C GLU A 51 -20.43 -7.51 -2.56
N HIS A 52 -19.79 -6.92 -1.56
CA HIS A 52 -19.72 -5.46 -1.44
C HIS A 52 -18.69 -4.90 -2.43
N PRO A 53 -19.04 -3.87 -3.24
CA PRO A 53 -18.09 -3.26 -4.15
C PRO A 53 -16.96 -2.54 -3.42
N LEU A 54 -15.71 -2.74 -3.86
CA LEU A 54 -14.54 -2.04 -3.35
C LEU A 54 -14.78 -0.52 -3.41
N SER A 55 -14.61 0.14 -2.27
CA SER A 55 -14.84 1.59 -2.14
C SER A 55 -13.54 2.41 -2.09
N SER A 56 -12.42 1.74 -1.80
CA SER A 56 -11.07 2.32 -1.84
C SER A 56 -10.02 1.26 -2.17
N ILE A 57 -8.81 1.70 -2.52
CA ILE A 57 -7.66 0.85 -2.79
C ILE A 57 -6.47 1.36 -1.97
N ILE A 58 -5.88 0.51 -1.15
CA ILE A 58 -4.54 0.76 -0.59
C ILE A 58 -3.57 -0.21 -1.25
N VAL A 59 -2.46 0.28 -1.79
CA VAL A 59 -1.35 -0.53 -2.31
C VAL A 59 -0.12 -0.26 -1.48
N ILE A 60 0.53 -1.32 -1.01
CA ILE A 60 1.86 -1.24 -0.40
C ILE A 60 2.87 -1.81 -1.43
N GLU A 61 4.01 -1.15 -1.60
CA GLU A 61 5.12 -1.60 -2.45
C GLU A 61 6.40 -1.59 -1.62
N PHE A 62 7.00 -2.76 -1.42
CA PHE A 62 8.30 -2.88 -0.77
C PHE A 62 9.43 -2.86 -1.82
N LYS A 63 10.51 -2.13 -1.55
CA LYS A 63 11.73 -2.20 -2.34
C LYS A 63 12.84 -2.81 -1.53
N GLN A 64 13.71 -3.59 -2.18
CA GLN A 64 14.88 -4.17 -1.52
C GLN A 64 15.64 -3.11 -0.70
N PRO A 65 15.94 -3.36 0.59
CA PRO A 65 16.79 -2.50 1.39
C PRO A 65 18.13 -2.22 0.72
N GLY A 66 18.64 -1.00 0.83
CA GLY A 66 19.86 -0.53 0.22
C GLY A 66 19.81 -0.39 -1.32
N ARG A 67 18.64 -0.53 -1.94
CA ARG A 67 18.51 -0.40 -3.40
C ARG A 67 18.92 1.00 -3.86
N ASN A 68 20.01 1.05 -4.63
CA ASN A 68 20.54 2.28 -5.21
C ASN A 68 20.50 2.29 -6.75
N LYS A 69 20.01 1.20 -7.36
CA LYS A 69 19.84 1.08 -8.81
C LYS A 69 18.36 1.25 -9.16
N TYR A 70 18.07 2.37 -9.79
CA TYR A 70 16.79 2.67 -10.44
C TYR A 70 17.10 3.00 -11.89
N ALA A 71 16.44 2.33 -12.83
CA ALA A 71 16.54 2.73 -14.23
C ALA A 71 16.02 4.17 -14.40
N GLY A 72 16.41 4.88 -15.46
CA GLY A 72 16.04 6.30 -15.63
C GLY A 72 14.53 6.58 -15.63
N HIS A 73 13.72 5.57 -15.94
CA HIS A 73 12.25 5.63 -15.92
C HIS A 73 11.63 4.86 -14.74
N GLU A 74 12.44 4.26 -13.86
CA GLU A 74 11.93 3.47 -12.74
C GLU A 74 11.60 4.39 -11.56
N ASN A 75 10.31 4.52 -11.27
CA ASN A 75 9.81 5.17 -10.07
C ASN A 75 8.89 4.19 -9.33
N PRO A 76 9.16 3.86 -8.06
CA PRO A 76 8.36 2.90 -7.31
C PRO A 76 6.91 3.34 -7.09
N VAL A 77 6.63 4.65 -7.02
CA VAL A 77 5.25 5.17 -6.95
C VAL A 77 4.51 4.86 -8.25
N LEU A 78 5.13 5.13 -9.41
CA LEU A 78 4.56 4.82 -10.72
C LEU A 78 4.46 3.31 -11.00
N GLN A 79 5.30 2.50 -10.37
CA GLN A 79 5.16 1.04 -10.43
C GLN A 79 3.88 0.61 -9.70
N ALA A 80 3.63 1.15 -8.50
CA ALA A 80 2.43 0.86 -7.73
C ALA A 80 1.13 1.41 -8.38
N THR A 81 1.18 2.51 -9.14
CA THR A 81 -0.02 2.99 -9.85
C THR A 81 -0.52 2.01 -10.91
N LYS A 82 0.35 1.17 -11.49
CA LYS A 82 -0.05 0.15 -12.47
C LYS A 82 -1.04 -0.86 -11.88
N VAL A 83 -0.87 -1.14 -10.59
CA VAL A 83 -1.69 -2.06 -9.81
C VAL A 83 -3.05 -1.44 -9.55
N VAL A 84 -3.06 -0.19 -9.05
CA VAL A 84 -4.28 0.59 -8.84
C VAL A 84 -5.10 0.64 -10.12
N ASN A 85 -4.46 0.94 -11.25
CA ASN A 85 -5.12 1.00 -12.55
C ASN A 85 -5.62 -0.36 -13.03
N ALA A 86 -4.89 -1.45 -12.75
CA ALA A 86 -5.32 -2.80 -13.08
C ALA A 86 -6.56 -3.23 -12.26
N ILE A 87 -6.64 -2.85 -10.98
CA ILE A 87 -7.83 -3.08 -10.14
C ILE A 87 -9.02 -2.28 -10.66
N ARG A 88 -8.85 -0.97 -10.92
CA ARG A 88 -9.91 -0.12 -11.49
C ARG A 88 -10.39 -0.60 -12.87
N ALA A 89 -9.52 -1.27 -13.62
CA ALA A 89 -9.86 -1.87 -14.91
C ALA A 89 -10.48 -3.27 -14.80
N GLY A 90 -10.72 -3.79 -13.59
CA GLY A 90 -11.30 -5.11 -13.37
C GLY A 90 -10.41 -6.29 -13.81
N LYS A 91 -9.09 -6.09 -13.87
CA LYS A 91 -8.14 -7.12 -14.35
C LYS A 91 -7.86 -8.23 -13.33
N TYR A 92 -8.22 -8.03 -12.07
CA TYR A 92 -8.03 -9.01 -11.01
C TYR A 92 -9.33 -9.75 -10.73
N LEU A 93 -9.24 -11.07 -10.65
CA LEU A 93 -10.35 -11.93 -10.26
C LEU A 93 -10.13 -12.46 -8.85
N HIS A 94 -11.18 -12.51 -8.03
CA HIS A 94 -11.18 -13.22 -6.76
C HIS A 94 -12.01 -14.49 -6.91
N ARG A 95 -11.38 -15.66 -6.73
CA ARG A 95 -12.05 -16.97 -6.89
C ARG A 95 -12.82 -17.11 -8.22
N GLY A 96 -12.19 -16.67 -9.32
CA GLY A 96 -12.78 -16.69 -10.66
C GLY A 96 -13.86 -15.62 -10.93
N ARG A 97 -14.17 -14.73 -9.99
CA ARG A 97 -15.13 -13.62 -10.17
C ARG A 97 -14.42 -12.28 -10.26
N ALA A 98 -14.93 -11.39 -11.10
CA ALA A 98 -14.46 -10.01 -11.13
C ALA A 98 -14.73 -9.35 -9.77
N ILE A 99 -13.77 -8.59 -9.26
CA ILE A 99 -13.98 -7.84 -8.02
C ILE A 99 -14.86 -6.63 -8.35
N PRO A 100 -16.07 -6.51 -7.76
CA PRO A 100 -16.90 -5.34 -7.99
C PRO A 100 -16.22 -4.10 -7.42
N ILE A 101 -16.24 -2.99 -8.17
CA ILE A 101 -15.76 -1.67 -7.73
C ILE A 101 -16.94 -0.71 -7.62
N ALA A 102 -17.01 0.09 -6.56
CA ALA A 102 -18.13 1.00 -6.32
C ALA A 102 -18.22 2.11 -7.39
N ALA A 103 -17.06 2.54 -7.90
CA ALA A 103 -16.92 3.51 -8.98
C ALA A 103 -15.59 3.28 -9.73
N ALA A 104 -15.50 3.76 -10.97
CA ALA A 104 -14.25 3.64 -11.75
C ALA A 104 -13.08 4.44 -11.13
N ASP A 105 -13.37 5.45 -10.32
CA ASP A 105 -12.42 6.39 -9.75
C ASP A 105 -12.29 6.31 -8.23
N ILE A 106 -12.64 5.15 -7.63
CA ILE A 106 -12.50 4.92 -6.19
C ILE A 106 -11.16 5.42 -5.64
N ALA A 107 -11.20 6.00 -4.44
CA ALA A 107 -10.04 6.59 -3.80
C ALA A 107 -8.91 5.57 -3.68
N ALA A 108 -7.68 6.00 -3.95
CA ALA A 108 -6.53 5.11 -3.88
C ALA A 108 -5.34 5.75 -3.15
N GLN A 109 -4.65 4.93 -2.38
CA GLN A 109 -3.47 5.30 -1.61
C GLN A 109 -2.35 4.30 -1.85
N ILE A 110 -1.12 4.82 -1.97
CA ILE A 110 0.08 4.03 -2.18
C ILE A 110 1.06 4.29 -1.04
N PHE A 111 1.57 3.22 -0.44
CA PHE A 111 2.71 3.26 0.46
C PHE A 111 3.90 2.60 -0.23
N VAL A 112 5.00 3.32 -0.37
CA VAL A 112 6.28 2.75 -0.79
C VAL A 112 7.20 2.66 0.42
N ILE A 113 7.65 1.46 0.74
CA ILE A 113 8.60 1.22 1.82
C ILE A 113 9.96 0.90 1.21
N ALA A 114 10.92 1.81 1.40
CA ALA A 114 12.24 1.71 0.79
C ALA A 114 13.27 2.56 1.55
N ASP A 115 14.52 2.12 1.57
CA ASP A 115 15.61 2.99 2.06
C ASP A 115 15.76 4.21 1.14
N LEU A 116 15.76 5.41 1.74
CA LEU A 116 15.84 6.67 1.01
C LEU A 116 17.29 6.98 0.57
N THR A 117 17.83 6.12 -0.30
CA THR A 117 19.15 6.28 -0.93
C THR A 117 19.24 7.59 -1.72
N PRO A 118 20.44 8.15 -1.96
CA PRO A 118 20.59 9.36 -2.78
C PRO A 118 19.90 9.23 -4.14
N LYS A 119 19.95 8.04 -4.76
CA LYS A 119 19.28 7.80 -6.04
C LYS A 119 17.76 7.85 -5.92
N LEU A 120 17.16 7.23 -4.90
CA LEU A 120 15.71 7.28 -4.72
C LEU A 120 15.24 8.70 -4.39
N ARG A 121 15.98 9.44 -3.56
CA ARG A 121 15.67 10.86 -3.27
C ARG A 121 15.65 11.70 -4.54
N GLN A 122 16.63 11.52 -5.43
CA GLN A 122 16.65 12.18 -6.73
C GLN A 122 15.40 11.83 -7.56
N VAL A 123 15.06 10.54 -7.67
CA VAL A 123 13.85 10.08 -8.39
C VAL A 123 12.59 10.74 -7.85
N LEU A 124 12.46 10.88 -6.53
CA LEU A 124 11.29 11.49 -5.88
C LEU A 124 11.27 13.02 -6.04
N THR A 125 12.43 13.67 -6.02
CA THR A 125 12.55 15.11 -6.32
C THR A 125 12.17 15.40 -7.77
N ASP A 126 12.67 14.63 -8.73
CA ASP A 126 12.32 14.77 -10.15
C ASP A 126 10.82 14.49 -10.40
N PHE A 127 10.20 13.71 -9.51
CA PHE A 127 8.77 13.43 -9.48
C PHE A 127 7.92 14.51 -8.77
N ASN A 128 8.54 15.61 -8.32
CA ASN A 128 7.89 16.67 -7.53
C ASN A 128 7.22 16.17 -6.24
N ALA A 129 7.78 15.13 -5.62
CA ALA A 129 7.30 14.66 -4.33
C ALA A 129 7.68 15.64 -3.21
N THR A 130 6.77 15.84 -2.26
CA THR A 130 7.02 16.72 -1.10
C THR A 130 7.72 15.94 -0.01
N MET A 131 8.90 16.40 0.42
CA MET A 131 9.64 15.75 1.50
C MET A 131 8.95 16.00 2.85
N THR A 132 8.94 14.99 3.72
CA THR A 132 8.44 15.15 5.09
C THR A 132 9.38 16.01 5.94
N PRO A 133 8.88 16.72 6.98
CA PRO A 133 9.73 17.56 7.83
C PRO A 133 10.88 16.82 8.52
N ASP A 134 10.67 15.55 8.88
CA ASP A 134 11.67 14.67 9.50
C ASP A 134 12.72 14.14 8.50
N LYS A 135 12.58 14.44 7.20
CA LYS A 135 13.43 14.01 6.08
C LYS A 135 13.51 12.49 5.89
N GLN A 136 12.62 11.75 6.55
CA GLN A 136 12.54 10.29 6.53
C GLN A 136 11.43 9.76 5.62
N GLY A 137 10.80 10.64 4.84
CA GLY A 137 9.79 10.27 3.86
C GLY A 137 9.52 11.36 2.82
N TYR A 138 8.64 11.00 1.89
CA TYR A 138 8.06 11.88 0.88
C TYR A 138 6.58 11.57 0.75
N TYR A 139 5.78 12.53 0.30
CA TYR A 139 4.35 12.34 0.06
C TYR A 139 3.86 13.23 -1.08
N GLY A 140 2.65 12.94 -1.56
CA GLY A 140 1.98 13.80 -2.53
C GLY A 140 0.71 13.19 -3.09
N TYR A 141 0.16 13.87 -4.09
CA TYR A 141 -0.98 13.41 -4.88
C TYR A 141 -0.59 13.37 -6.36
N HIS A 142 -0.79 12.22 -7.01
CA HIS A 142 -0.52 12.07 -8.43
C HIS A 142 -1.82 12.22 -9.24
N ALA A 143 -2.07 13.42 -9.76
CA ALA A 143 -3.34 13.80 -10.40
C ALA A 143 -3.78 12.85 -11.52
N ASN A 144 -2.88 12.47 -12.44
CA ASN A 144 -3.22 11.61 -13.58
C ASN A 144 -3.66 10.20 -13.18
N HIS A 145 -3.21 9.72 -12.02
CA HIS A 145 -3.60 8.42 -11.51
C HIS A 145 -4.60 8.53 -10.34
N ARG A 146 -4.96 9.75 -9.93
CA ARG A 146 -5.86 10.01 -8.79
C ARG A 146 -5.50 9.18 -7.57
N VAL A 147 -4.22 9.23 -7.17
CA VAL A 147 -3.70 8.48 -6.01
C VAL A 147 -2.97 9.41 -5.05
N TYR A 148 -3.22 9.25 -3.76
CA TYR A 148 -2.31 9.75 -2.74
C TYR A 148 -1.16 8.75 -2.58
N TYR A 149 0.03 9.26 -2.28
CA TYR A 149 1.16 8.39 -2.02
C TYR A 149 2.00 8.89 -0.86
N GLU A 150 2.61 7.94 -0.16
CA GLU A 150 3.64 8.17 0.84
C GLU A 150 4.80 7.21 0.59
N VAL A 151 6.01 7.73 0.62
CA VAL A 151 7.26 6.96 0.57
C VAL A 151 7.95 7.13 1.90
N MET A 152 8.27 6.04 2.59
CA MET A 152 8.92 6.11 3.90
C MET A 152 10.10 5.16 4.00
N ASP A 153 11.10 5.60 4.76
CA ASP A 153 12.24 4.79 5.12
C ASP A 153 11.84 3.61 6.03
N TYR A 154 12.52 2.47 5.90
CA TYR A 154 12.26 1.30 6.74
C TYR A 154 12.41 1.60 8.24
N GLY A 155 13.40 2.42 8.62
CA GLY A 155 13.61 2.82 10.00
C GLY A 155 12.44 3.66 10.53
N LYS A 156 11.92 4.58 9.71
CA LYS A 156 10.74 5.39 10.03
C LYS A 156 9.51 4.50 10.21
N MET A 157 9.23 3.62 9.26
CA MET A 157 8.10 2.70 9.32
C MET A 157 8.09 1.91 10.64
N LEU A 158 9.25 1.36 11.04
CA LEU A 158 9.39 0.61 12.28
C LEU A 158 9.20 1.49 13.52
N SER A 159 9.79 2.69 13.52
CA SER A 159 9.68 3.64 14.63
C SER A 159 8.24 4.10 14.84
N ASP A 160 7.56 4.49 13.77
CA ASP A 160 6.18 4.97 13.81
C ASP A 160 5.21 3.85 14.20
N ALA A 161 5.43 2.62 13.69
CA ALA A 161 4.70 1.44 14.11
C ALA A 161 4.83 1.17 15.63
N LYS A 162 6.04 1.27 16.18
CA LYS A 162 6.29 1.07 17.61
C LYS A 162 5.62 2.16 18.46
N LYS A 163 5.73 3.42 18.05
CA LYS A 163 5.14 4.57 18.77
C LYS A 163 3.61 4.48 18.80
N ARG A 164 2.97 4.18 17.66
CA ARG A 164 1.51 4.03 17.56
C ARG A 164 0.99 2.90 18.48
N ASN A 165 1.66 1.75 18.45
CA ASN A 165 1.25 0.62 19.28
C ASN A 165 1.53 0.85 20.77
N ARG A 166 2.63 1.52 21.12
CA ARG A 166 2.96 1.84 22.52
C ARG A 166 1.86 2.66 23.17
N ILE A 167 1.37 3.73 22.52
CA ILE A 167 0.29 4.57 23.06
C ILE A 167 -0.97 3.73 23.32
N PHE A 168 -1.29 2.80 22.42
CA PHE A 168 -2.42 1.89 22.61
C PHE A 168 -2.24 0.98 23.83
N PHE A 169 -1.07 0.34 23.99
CA PHE A 169 -0.80 -0.51 25.15
C PHE A 169 -0.68 0.29 26.47
N ASP A 170 -0.13 1.50 26.43
CA ASP A 170 -0.09 2.43 27.58
C ASP A 170 -1.51 2.73 28.07
N LYS A 171 -2.44 3.00 27.14
CA LYS A 171 -3.84 3.28 27.46
C LYS A 171 -4.62 2.06 27.94
N LEU A 172 -4.22 0.85 27.53
CA LEU A 172 -4.80 -0.41 27.99
C LEU A 172 -4.14 -0.97 29.27
N ASN A 173 -3.14 -0.28 29.82
CA ASN A 173 -2.38 -0.73 30.99
C ASN A 173 -1.69 -2.11 30.77
N LEU A 174 -1.35 -2.43 29.52
CA LEU A 174 -0.74 -3.71 29.12
C LEU A 174 0.78 -3.65 28.98
N VAL A 175 1.38 -2.48 29.22
CA VAL A 175 2.84 -2.31 29.23
C VAL A 175 3.29 -2.47 30.67
N ASP A 176 3.78 -3.66 30.99
CA ASP A 176 4.42 -3.92 32.27
C ASP A 176 5.73 -3.10 32.30
N ASN A 177 5.77 -2.05 33.12
CA ASN A 177 6.97 -1.25 33.37
C ASN A 177 7.85 -1.97 34.40
N ARG A 178 8.30 -3.18 34.09
CA ARG A 178 9.30 -3.92 34.86
C ARG A 178 10.50 -4.29 34.01
#